data_AF-A0A1N6V1S1-F1
#
_entry.id   AF-A0A1N6V1S1-F1
#
_cell.length_a   1.000
_cell.length_b   1.000
_cell.length_c   1.000
_cell.angle_alpha   90.00
_cell.angle_beta   90.00
_cell.angle_gamma   90.00
#
_symmetry.space_group_name_H-M   'P 1'
#
loop_
_entity.id
_entity.type
_entity.pdbx_description
1 polymer ?
#
loop_
_entity_poly.entity_id
_entity_poly.type
_entity_poly.pdbx_seq_one_letter_code
_entity_poly.pdbx_strand_id
1 'polypeptide(L)'
;MARFGRPPGAPIVAALFLGVLVPASLVLAGCVPDFGDSGKTGPGDTSSGPEAPPGESSPEITRWEELPDSFLPHGDFALTLGALRETLAGESPDIARAILEAPQKFLGLMAQALEMPRDLFVLVDKSTPLPEDYVPEDLVDLTEYQDRLTLNREGLSLRKVIMPDLLAMVEDAAREGITLDLSSTYRSYAYQEWLFQYWVDQLGRERAERSSARPGSSQHQLGTAIDFGSVTGPFAQHPAGRWLAEKGWRYGFSLSYPQEYEEVTGYIYEPWHFRYITRPGTRLERFFFDGIQQYFLEFWDRREPFFRERYRPGSPSHW
;
A
#
# COMPACT_ATOMS: atom_id res chain seq x y z
N MET A 1 32.85 15.59 -19.43
CA MET A 1 31.82 14.54 -19.56
C MET A 1 32.36 13.26 -18.94
N ALA A 2 32.13 13.06 -17.64
CA ALA A 2 32.42 11.77 -17.01
C ALA A 2 31.27 10.83 -17.38
N ARG A 3 31.58 9.76 -18.12
CA ARG A 3 30.63 8.65 -18.29
C ARG A 3 30.54 7.95 -16.94
N PHE A 4 29.45 8.14 -16.21
CA PHE A 4 29.16 7.32 -15.03
C PHE A 4 29.00 5.88 -15.50
N GLY A 5 30.03 5.06 -15.26
CA GLY A 5 30.02 3.65 -15.61
C GLY A 5 28.94 2.93 -14.82
N ARG A 6 28.25 1.99 -15.47
CA ARG A 6 27.29 1.08 -14.85
C ARG A 6 27.92 0.46 -13.59
N PRO A 7 27.29 0.54 -12.41
CA PRO A 7 27.80 -0.15 -11.23
C PRO A 7 27.83 -1.68 -11.49
N PRO A 8 28.84 -2.40 -10.98
CA PRO A 8 28.98 -3.84 -11.23
C PRO A 8 27.75 -4.60 -10.71
N GLY A 9 27.23 -5.54 -11.51
CA GLY A 9 26.09 -6.40 -11.13
C GLY A 9 24.68 -5.87 -11.44
N ALA A 10 24.52 -4.83 -12.26
CA ALA A 10 23.22 -4.21 -12.54
C ALA A 10 22.47 -4.81 -13.75
N PRO A 11 21.66 -5.88 -13.70
CA PRO A 11 20.90 -6.32 -14.88
C PRO A 11 19.82 -5.27 -15.22
N ILE A 12 19.60 -5.06 -16.52
CA ILE A 12 18.61 -4.12 -17.03
C ILE A 12 17.25 -4.82 -17.00
N VAL A 13 16.34 -4.37 -16.13
CA VAL A 13 14.91 -4.63 -16.34
C VAL A 13 14.42 -3.54 -17.28
N ALA A 14 14.45 -3.83 -18.59
CA ALA A 14 14.02 -2.90 -19.61
C ALA A 14 12.48 -2.90 -19.63
N ALA A 15 11.86 -1.93 -18.97
CA ALA A 15 10.47 -1.59 -19.27
C ALA A 15 10.42 -1.03 -20.70
N LEU A 16 10.06 -1.88 -21.68
CA LEU A 16 9.76 -1.43 -23.03
C LEU A 16 8.43 -0.67 -23.00
N PHE A 17 8.50 0.65 -22.89
CA PHE A 17 7.35 1.54 -22.95
C PHE A 17 6.86 1.67 -24.41
N LEU A 18 6.07 0.69 -24.86
CA LEU A 18 5.21 0.89 -26.03
C LEU A 18 3.96 1.64 -25.57
N GLY A 19 3.97 2.96 -25.77
CA GLY A 19 2.79 3.79 -25.57
C GLY A 19 1.69 3.39 -26.55
N VAL A 20 0.74 2.58 -26.08
CA VAL A 20 -0.52 2.36 -26.79
C VAL A 20 -1.52 3.38 -26.27
N LEU A 21 -1.83 4.37 -27.11
CA LEU A 21 -3.03 5.20 -26.99
C LEU A 21 -4.24 4.27 -27.14
N VAL A 22 -4.87 3.91 -26.02
CA VAL A 22 -6.21 3.31 -26.04
C VAL A 22 -7.22 4.47 -26.03
N PRO A 23 -8.11 4.60 -27.01
CA PRO A 23 -9.11 5.67 -27.01
C PRO A 23 -10.08 5.45 -25.85
N ALA A 24 -10.32 6.52 -25.09
CA ALA A 24 -11.29 6.58 -24.00
C ALA A 24 -12.67 6.15 -24.52
N SER A 25 -13.13 4.98 -24.07
CA SER A 25 -14.53 4.58 -24.19
C SER A 25 -15.18 4.78 -22.83
N LEU A 26 -16.20 5.62 -22.85
CA LEU A 26 -17.12 5.96 -21.77
C LEU A 26 -17.60 4.69 -21.05
N VAL A 27 -17.19 4.47 -19.80
CA VAL A 27 -17.83 3.46 -18.92
C VAL A 27 -18.91 4.18 -18.13
N LEU A 28 -20.15 4.00 -18.60
CA LEU A 28 -21.35 4.27 -17.83
C LEU A 28 -21.41 3.28 -16.66
N ALA A 29 -21.73 3.81 -15.48
CA ALA A 29 -22.12 3.05 -14.30
C ALA A 29 -23.17 1.99 -14.65
N GLY A 30 -22.91 0.74 -14.31
CA GLY A 30 -23.77 -0.39 -14.58
C GLY A 30 -23.68 -1.42 -13.45
N CYS A 31 -24.85 -1.75 -12.91
CA CYS A 31 -25.11 -2.51 -11.70
C CYS A 31 -24.35 -3.83 -11.54
N VAL A 32 -24.03 -4.15 -10.28
CA VAL A 32 -23.74 -5.49 -9.79
C VAL A 32 -24.91 -6.43 -10.12
N PRO A 33 -24.71 -7.58 -10.78
CA PRO A 33 -25.76 -8.59 -10.87
C PRO A 33 -25.81 -9.42 -9.58
N ASP A 34 -26.96 -9.33 -8.95
CA ASP A 34 -27.52 -10.28 -7.98
C ASP A 34 -27.57 -11.68 -8.60
N PHE A 35 -26.93 -12.67 -7.98
CA PHE A 35 -27.06 -14.07 -8.36
C PHE A 35 -27.98 -14.77 -7.36
N GLY A 36 -29.27 -14.71 -7.68
CA GLY A 36 -30.31 -15.53 -7.07
C GLY A 36 -30.26 -16.98 -7.54
N ASP A 37 -30.20 -17.85 -6.54
CA ASP A 37 -30.90 -19.13 -6.38
C ASP A 37 -31.25 -19.98 -7.62
N SER A 38 -30.70 -21.20 -7.66
CA SER A 38 -31.39 -22.34 -8.27
C SER A 38 -31.22 -23.59 -7.40
N GLY A 39 -32.24 -23.86 -6.59
CA GLY A 39 -32.36 -25.06 -5.79
C GLY A 39 -32.37 -26.35 -6.62
N LYS A 40 -31.72 -27.38 -6.07
CA LYS A 40 -32.11 -28.79 -6.25
C LYS A 40 -32.01 -29.52 -4.92
N THR A 41 -33.14 -30.14 -4.58
CA THR A 41 -33.45 -30.95 -3.41
C THR A 41 -32.75 -32.31 -3.40
N GLY A 42 -32.34 -32.77 -2.22
CA GLY A 42 -31.98 -34.16 -1.91
C GLY A 42 -31.61 -34.31 -0.42
N PRO A 43 -31.99 -35.40 0.29
CA PRO A 43 -32.49 -35.29 1.65
C PRO A 43 -31.46 -35.58 2.76
N GLY A 44 -31.67 -34.88 3.88
CA GLY A 44 -31.70 -35.44 5.24
C GLY A 44 -30.39 -35.93 5.85
N ASP A 45 -29.80 -35.10 6.72
CA ASP A 45 -29.20 -35.63 7.95
C ASP A 45 -29.32 -34.61 9.08
N THR A 46 -30.00 -35.01 10.16
CA THR A 46 -30.25 -34.21 11.36
C THR A 46 -29.09 -34.38 12.34
N SER A 47 -28.35 -33.30 12.60
CA SER A 47 -27.38 -33.22 13.69
C SER A 47 -27.43 -31.82 14.32
N SER A 48 -28.22 -31.71 15.38
CA SER A 48 -28.33 -30.54 16.25
C SER A 48 -27.04 -30.34 17.07
N GLY A 49 -26.27 -29.31 16.74
CA GLY A 49 -25.21 -28.75 17.59
C GLY A 49 -25.75 -27.62 18.48
N PRO A 50 -25.15 -27.36 19.66
CA PRO A 50 -25.71 -26.43 20.63
C PRO A 50 -25.58 -24.97 20.17
N GLU A 51 -26.66 -24.24 20.42
CA GLU A 51 -26.88 -22.82 20.15
C GLU A 51 -25.84 -21.96 20.89
N ALA A 52 -25.14 -21.09 20.17
CA ALA A 52 -24.21 -20.13 20.76
C ALA A 52 -25.01 -19.07 21.55
N PRO A 53 -24.50 -18.58 22.71
CA PRO A 53 -25.20 -17.55 23.47
C PRO A 53 -25.22 -16.22 22.70
N PRO A 54 -26.26 -15.39 22.88
CA PRO A 54 -26.33 -14.09 22.21
C PRO A 54 -25.20 -13.20 22.71
N GLY A 55 -24.31 -12.80 21.81
CA GLY A 55 -23.30 -11.80 22.08
C GLY A 55 -23.95 -10.46 22.42
N GLU A 56 -23.44 -9.81 23.47
CA GLU A 56 -23.79 -8.43 23.82
C GLU A 56 -23.53 -7.52 22.61
N SER A 57 -24.61 -7.10 21.95
CA SER A 57 -24.56 -6.06 20.94
C SER A 57 -24.20 -4.75 21.62
N SER A 58 -22.96 -4.29 21.41
CA SER A 58 -22.63 -2.87 21.61
C SER A 58 -23.61 -2.04 20.76
N PRO A 59 -24.14 -0.92 21.28
CA PRO A 59 -25.15 -0.15 20.56
C PRO A 59 -24.58 0.30 19.21
N GLU A 60 -25.31 0.05 18.13
CA GLU A 60 -25.06 0.70 16.83
C GLU A 60 -25.19 2.21 17.05
N ILE A 61 -24.07 2.88 17.27
CA ILE A 61 -23.98 4.35 17.18
C ILE A 61 -24.46 4.70 15.78
N THR A 62 -25.71 5.13 15.69
CA THR A 62 -26.40 5.11 14.39
C THR A 62 -26.04 6.33 13.54
N ARG A 63 -25.48 7.41 14.14
CA ARG A 63 -24.79 8.53 13.45
C ARG A 63 -23.76 9.22 14.34
N TRP A 64 -22.47 9.10 13.99
CA TRP A 64 -21.36 9.80 14.65
C TRP A 64 -21.50 11.32 14.62
N GLU A 65 -22.22 11.85 13.64
CA GLU A 65 -22.46 13.28 13.45
C GLU A 65 -23.31 13.92 14.56
N GLU A 66 -24.14 13.11 15.24
CA GLU A 66 -25.07 13.59 16.27
C GLU A 66 -24.44 13.56 17.68
N LEU A 67 -23.24 12.96 17.82
CA LEU A 67 -22.53 12.88 19.09
C LEU A 67 -21.84 14.22 19.42
N PRO A 68 -21.77 14.60 20.72
CA PRO A 68 -21.16 15.85 21.14
C PRO A 68 -19.65 15.84 20.88
N ASP A 69 -19.06 17.03 20.67
CA ASP A 69 -17.62 17.19 20.42
C ASP A 69 -16.72 16.65 21.53
N SER A 70 -17.25 16.49 22.75
CA SER A 70 -16.56 15.90 23.90
C SER A 70 -16.49 14.37 23.88
N PHE A 71 -17.21 13.71 22.97
CA PHE A 71 -17.25 12.25 22.87
C PHE A 71 -15.88 11.67 22.51
N LEU A 72 -15.46 10.59 23.16
CA LEU A 72 -14.22 9.87 22.89
C LEU A 72 -14.50 8.70 21.94
N PRO A 73 -14.07 8.73 20.66
CA PRO A 73 -14.46 7.70 19.71
C PRO A 73 -13.74 6.36 19.90
N HIS A 74 -12.64 6.33 20.64
CA HIS A 74 -11.84 5.13 20.83
C HIS A 74 -11.10 5.15 22.17
N GLY A 75 -11.15 4.04 22.91
CA GLY A 75 -10.60 3.94 24.27
C GLY A 75 -9.09 4.15 24.38
N ASP A 76 -8.34 3.79 23.34
CA ASP A 76 -6.88 4.00 23.33
C ASP A 76 -6.45 5.42 22.98
N PHE A 77 -7.37 6.37 22.77
CA PHE A 77 -7.01 7.75 22.46
C PHE A 77 -7.65 8.73 23.45
N ALA A 78 -6.81 9.58 24.03
CA ALA A 78 -7.24 10.82 24.68
C ALA A 78 -7.57 11.88 23.61
N LEU A 79 -8.53 11.58 22.74
CA LEU A 79 -8.93 12.38 21.58
C LEU A 79 -10.44 12.43 21.49
N THR A 80 -11.02 13.64 21.54
CA THR A 80 -12.45 13.82 21.39
C THR A 80 -12.85 13.93 19.91
N LEU A 81 -14.13 13.77 19.60
CA LEU A 81 -14.66 13.90 18.24
C LEU A 81 -14.45 15.32 17.68
N GLY A 82 -14.61 16.36 18.50
CA GLY A 82 -14.33 17.74 18.09
C GLY A 82 -12.87 17.95 17.71
N ALA A 83 -11.94 17.45 18.53
CA ALA A 83 -10.50 17.52 18.22
C ALA A 83 -10.13 16.69 16.98
N LEU A 84 -10.81 15.56 16.73
CA LEU A 84 -10.66 14.81 15.48
C LEU A 84 -11.11 15.64 14.28
N ARG A 85 -12.29 16.30 14.35
CA ARG A 85 -12.78 17.19 13.28
C ARG A 85 -11.79 18.32 12.97
N GLU A 86 -11.27 18.98 14.01
CA GLU A 86 -10.27 20.03 13.87
C GLU A 86 -8.98 19.53 13.19
N THR A 87 -8.55 18.31 13.52
CA THR A 87 -7.36 17.69 12.91
C THR A 87 -7.54 17.44 11.42
N LEU A 88 -8.76 17.12 11.00
CA LEU A 88 -9.13 16.90 9.60
C LEU A 88 -9.37 18.20 8.82
N ALA A 89 -9.29 19.36 9.47
CA ALA A 89 -9.39 20.64 8.77
C ALA A 89 -8.25 20.78 7.74
N GLY A 90 -8.64 21.01 6.48
CA GLY A 90 -7.72 21.14 5.35
C GLY A 90 -7.47 19.84 4.58
N GLU A 91 -7.97 18.69 5.05
CA GLU A 91 -7.98 17.46 4.27
C GLU A 91 -9.08 17.48 3.19
N SER A 92 -9.00 16.59 2.20
CA SER A 92 -10.06 16.43 1.19
C SER A 92 -11.41 16.17 1.87
N PRO A 93 -12.53 16.77 1.39
CA PRO A 93 -13.86 16.51 1.92
C PRO A 93 -14.22 15.02 1.96
N ASP A 94 -13.77 14.24 0.98
CA ASP A 94 -14.07 12.80 0.91
C ASP A 94 -13.31 12.00 1.97
N ILE A 95 -12.01 12.31 2.17
CA ILE A 95 -11.18 11.70 3.23
C ILE A 95 -11.73 12.07 4.61
N ALA A 96 -12.00 13.36 4.84
CA ALA A 96 -12.53 13.83 6.11
C ALA A 96 -13.88 13.17 6.43
N ARG A 97 -14.79 13.06 5.45
CA ARG A 97 -16.06 12.37 5.60
C ARG A 97 -15.86 10.88 5.92
N ALA A 98 -15.01 10.17 5.16
CA ALA A 98 -14.76 8.74 5.38
C ALA A 98 -14.26 8.46 6.81
N ILE A 99 -13.39 9.32 7.35
CA ILE A 99 -12.90 9.20 8.72
C ILE A 99 -14.00 9.49 9.74
N LEU A 100 -14.81 10.54 9.53
CA LEU A 100 -15.86 10.97 10.47
C LEU A 100 -17.09 10.05 10.46
N GLU A 101 -17.33 9.30 9.39
CA GLU A 101 -18.37 8.26 9.32
C GLU A 101 -17.98 6.98 10.07
N ALA A 102 -16.68 6.74 10.31
CA ALA A 102 -16.20 5.56 11.03
C ALA A 102 -14.97 5.85 11.93
N PRO A 103 -15.06 6.82 12.87
CA PRO A 103 -13.92 7.30 13.63
C PRO A 103 -13.35 6.23 14.57
N GLN A 104 -14.19 5.38 15.15
CA GLN A 104 -13.72 4.25 15.97
C GLN A 104 -12.87 3.27 15.14
N LYS A 105 -13.29 2.93 13.92
CA LYS A 105 -12.53 2.05 13.02
C LYS A 105 -11.23 2.71 12.58
N PHE A 106 -11.28 3.99 12.22
CA PHE A 106 -10.10 4.76 11.85
C PHE A 106 -9.07 4.78 12.99
N LEU A 107 -9.49 5.16 14.20
CA LEU A 107 -8.61 5.23 15.36
C LEU A 107 -8.11 3.84 15.77
N GLY A 108 -8.92 2.79 15.67
CA GLY A 108 -8.46 1.42 15.93
C GLY A 108 -7.35 0.96 14.98
N LEU A 109 -7.44 1.32 13.69
CA LEU A 109 -6.37 1.05 12.72
C LEU A 109 -5.17 1.98 12.92
N MET A 110 -5.39 3.24 13.32
CA MET A 110 -4.34 4.18 13.67
C MET A 110 -3.53 3.69 14.87
N ALA A 111 -4.17 3.16 15.91
CA ALA A 111 -3.49 2.53 17.04
C ALA A 111 -2.56 1.40 16.57
N GLN A 112 -3.06 0.48 15.75
CA GLN A 112 -2.26 -0.61 15.19
C GLN A 112 -1.07 -0.10 14.36
N ALA A 113 -1.28 0.93 13.54
CA ALA A 113 -0.20 1.53 12.76
C ALA A 113 0.85 2.24 13.63
N LEU A 114 0.44 2.90 14.72
CA LEU A 114 1.34 3.59 15.66
C LEU A 114 2.27 2.64 16.41
N GLU A 115 1.88 1.37 16.56
CA GLU A 115 2.71 0.30 17.13
C GLU A 115 3.76 -0.24 16.15
N MET A 116 3.62 0.02 14.84
CA MET A 116 4.58 -0.42 13.84
C MET A 116 5.82 0.50 13.80
N PRO A 117 6.97 0.00 13.32
CA PRO A 117 8.15 0.84 13.08
C PRO A 117 7.82 2.05 12.19
N ARG A 118 8.14 3.26 12.68
CA ARG A 118 7.79 4.53 12.01
C ARG A 118 8.38 4.65 10.60
N ASP A 119 9.56 4.09 10.40
CA ASP A 119 10.32 4.10 9.17
C ASP A 119 9.67 3.29 8.02
N LEU A 120 8.60 2.52 8.32
CA LEU A 120 7.79 1.84 7.30
C LEU A 120 6.77 2.76 6.62
N PHE A 121 6.49 3.93 7.19
CA PHE A 121 5.53 4.91 6.68
C PHE A 121 6.18 6.19 6.15
N VAL A 122 7.50 6.19 5.92
CA VAL A 122 8.21 7.37 5.40
C VAL A 122 7.59 7.79 4.06
N LEU A 123 7.27 9.07 3.92
CA LEU A 123 6.91 9.68 2.65
C LEU A 123 8.18 9.86 1.81
N VAL A 124 8.22 9.21 0.66
CA VAL A 124 9.30 9.36 -0.32
C VAL A 124 8.67 9.65 -1.67
N ASP A 125 8.91 10.87 -2.16
CA ASP A 125 8.39 11.35 -3.44
C ASP A 125 9.34 12.39 -4.06
N LYS A 126 8.86 13.11 -5.08
CA LYS A 126 9.63 14.13 -5.80
C LYS A 126 9.98 15.36 -4.96
N SER A 127 9.24 15.62 -3.89
CA SER A 127 9.41 16.75 -2.97
C SER A 127 10.11 16.36 -1.67
N THR A 128 10.06 15.07 -1.31
CA THR A 128 10.61 14.51 -0.08
C THR A 128 11.63 13.41 -0.41
N PRO A 129 12.85 13.77 -0.84
CA PRO A 129 13.90 12.79 -1.14
C PRO A 129 14.57 12.27 0.14
N LEU A 130 14.98 11.01 0.09
CA LEU A 130 15.88 10.42 1.08
C LEU A 130 17.29 10.99 0.98
N PRO A 131 18.05 10.99 2.10
CA PRO A 131 19.49 11.25 2.08
C PRO A 131 20.25 10.34 1.11
N GLU A 132 21.35 10.84 0.57
CA GLU A 132 22.24 10.08 -0.32
C GLU A 132 22.83 8.83 0.36
N ASP A 133 23.13 8.94 1.65
CA ASP A 133 23.71 7.90 2.48
C ASP A 133 22.67 7.00 3.17
N TYR A 134 21.37 7.22 2.91
CA TYR A 134 20.33 6.36 3.49
C TYR A 134 20.41 4.94 2.92
N VAL A 135 20.64 3.98 3.81
CA VAL A 135 20.63 2.54 3.56
C VAL A 135 19.92 1.87 4.74
N PRO A 136 18.87 1.04 4.52
CA PRO A 136 18.25 0.28 5.60
C PRO A 136 19.25 -0.68 6.25
N GLU A 137 19.29 -0.72 7.59
CA GLU A 137 20.26 -1.54 8.35
C GLU A 137 19.90 -3.03 8.38
N ASP A 138 18.68 -3.39 7.97
CA ASP A 138 18.08 -4.72 8.13
C ASP A 138 17.76 -5.41 6.79
N LEU A 139 18.50 -5.10 5.72
CA LEU A 139 18.36 -5.79 4.44
C LEU A 139 18.78 -7.27 4.55
N VAL A 140 17.95 -8.15 3.98
CA VAL A 140 18.26 -9.58 3.79
C VAL A 140 18.36 -9.90 2.31
N ASP A 141 19.28 -10.79 1.95
CA ASP A 141 19.40 -11.31 0.59
C ASP A 141 18.27 -12.30 0.32
N LEU A 142 17.54 -12.11 -0.79
CA LEU A 142 16.38 -12.96 -1.09
C LEU A 142 16.77 -14.35 -1.58
N THR A 143 18.03 -14.59 -1.95
CA THR A 143 18.53 -15.93 -2.28
C THR A 143 18.46 -16.89 -1.08
N GLU A 144 18.46 -16.37 0.16
CA GLU A 144 18.20 -17.15 1.38
C GLU A 144 16.76 -17.71 1.45
N TYR A 145 15.86 -17.20 0.61
CA TYR A 145 14.44 -17.55 0.55
C TYR A 145 14.02 -18.13 -0.81
N GLN A 146 14.98 -18.54 -1.65
CA GLN A 146 14.73 -19.01 -3.02
C GLN A 146 13.92 -20.32 -3.10
N ASP A 147 13.79 -21.05 -1.99
CA ASP A 147 12.92 -22.22 -1.87
C ASP A 147 11.43 -21.84 -1.81
N ARG A 148 11.12 -20.56 -1.51
CA ARG A 148 9.77 -20.03 -1.35
C ARG A 148 9.44 -18.87 -2.28
N LEU A 149 10.44 -18.15 -2.77
CA LEU A 149 10.29 -16.98 -3.63
C LEU A 149 10.76 -17.27 -5.05
N THR A 150 10.01 -16.79 -6.05
CA THR A 150 10.48 -16.76 -7.44
C THR A 150 11.23 -15.47 -7.71
N LEU A 151 12.53 -15.56 -7.96
CA LEU A 151 13.41 -14.43 -8.21
C LEU A 151 13.81 -14.38 -9.69
N ASN A 152 13.59 -13.25 -10.35
CA ASN A 152 13.98 -13.09 -11.76
C ASN A 152 15.48 -12.79 -11.95
N ARG A 153 16.19 -12.48 -10.87
CA ARG A 153 17.63 -12.23 -10.85
C ARG A 153 18.20 -12.39 -9.44
N GLU A 154 19.52 -12.58 -9.36
CA GLU A 154 20.28 -12.49 -8.12
C GLU A 154 20.44 -11.02 -7.64
N GLY A 155 20.91 -10.84 -6.41
CA GLY A 155 21.19 -9.53 -5.82
C GLY A 155 19.94 -8.76 -5.38
N LEU A 156 18.78 -9.43 -5.32
CA LEU A 156 17.57 -8.85 -4.77
C LEU A 156 17.64 -8.90 -3.24
N SER A 157 17.38 -7.76 -2.60
CA SER A 157 17.28 -7.66 -1.14
C SER A 157 16.07 -6.83 -0.72
N LEU A 158 15.53 -7.13 0.46
CA LEU A 158 14.42 -6.40 1.08
C LEU A 158 14.68 -6.25 2.57
N ARG A 159 14.01 -5.31 3.22
CA ARG A 159 14.06 -5.23 4.67
C ARG A 159 13.46 -6.47 5.32
N LYS A 160 14.13 -7.00 6.34
CA LYS A 160 13.75 -8.22 7.05
C LYS A 160 12.32 -8.20 7.59
N VAL A 161 11.86 -7.04 8.05
CA VAL A 161 10.52 -6.86 8.65
C VAL A 161 9.38 -7.22 7.69
N ILE A 162 9.60 -7.15 6.37
CA ILE A 162 8.59 -7.43 5.35
C ILE A 162 8.42 -8.94 5.13
N MET A 163 9.45 -9.73 5.43
CA MET A 163 9.53 -11.13 5.01
C MET A 163 8.35 -11.99 5.48
N PRO A 164 7.86 -11.90 6.73
CA PRO A 164 6.71 -12.71 7.15
C PRO A 164 5.46 -12.47 6.29
N ASP A 165 5.18 -11.21 5.95
CA ASP A 165 4.02 -10.83 5.15
C ASP A 165 4.19 -11.15 3.67
N LEU A 166 5.40 -10.95 3.12
CA LEU A 166 5.74 -11.35 1.76
C LEU A 166 5.58 -12.86 1.56
N LEU A 167 6.13 -13.64 2.49
CA LEU A 167 6.09 -15.10 2.40
C LEU A 167 4.66 -15.63 2.54
N ALA A 168 3.84 -15.03 3.41
CA ALA A 168 2.42 -15.34 3.49
C ALA A 168 1.68 -14.97 2.20
N MET A 169 1.98 -13.82 1.59
CA MET A 169 1.37 -13.39 0.34
C MET A 169 1.68 -14.35 -0.82
N VAL A 170 2.95 -14.74 -0.97
CA VAL A 170 3.39 -15.67 -2.01
C VAL A 170 2.78 -17.06 -1.81
N GLU A 171 2.69 -17.53 -0.58
CA GLU A 171 2.06 -18.82 -0.27
C GLU A 171 0.56 -18.83 -0.62
N ASP A 172 -0.17 -17.78 -0.25
CA ASP A 172 -1.59 -17.64 -0.59
C ASP A 172 -1.82 -17.53 -2.10
N ALA A 173 -0.97 -16.78 -2.81
CA ALA A 173 -1.00 -16.71 -4.28
C ALA A 173 -0.78 -18.10 -4.90
N ALA A 174 0.20 -18.86 -4.39
CA ALA A 174 0.51 -20.20 -4.88
C ALA A 174 -0.65 -21.19 -4.69
N ARG A 175 -1.40 -21.08 -3.57
CA ARG A 175 -2.61 -21.90 -3.36
C ARG A 175 -3.72 -21.60 -4.37
N GLU A 176 -3.72 -20.43 -4.98
CA GLU A 176 -4.62 -20.04 -6.07
C GLU A 176 -4.01 -20.27 -7.46
N GLY A 177 -2.87 -20.97 -7.55
CA GLY A 177 -2.17 -21.24 -8.81
C GLY A 177 -1.48 -20.03 -9.42
N ILE A 178 -1.21 -19.00 -8.62
CA ILE A 178 -0.55 -17.76 -9.04
C ILE A 178 0.89 -17.74 -8.52
N THR A 179 1.85 -17.55 -9.42
CA THR A 179 3.24 -17.26 -9.08
C THR A 179 3.47 -15.76 -9.09
N LEU A 180 4.12 -15.24 -8.04
CA LEU A 180 4.54 -13.84 -7.94
C LEU A 180 6.05 -13.75 -8.15
N ASP A 181 6.48 -13.30 -9.33
CA ASP A 181 7.90 -13.17 -9.64
C ASP A 181 8.43 -11.81 -9.19
N LEU A 182 9.53 -11.80 -8.43
CA LEU A 182 10.18 -10.57 -7.95
C LEU A 182 11.27 -10.16 -8.95
N SER A 183 11.15 -8.96 -9.52
CA SER A 183 12.04 -8.45 -10.58
C SER A 183 13.00 -7.36 -10.10
N SER A 184 12.53 -6.46 -9.25
CA SER A 184 13.36 -5.43 -8.62
C SER A 184 12.93 -5.20 -7.19
N THR A 185 13.89 -4.97 -6.31
CA THR A 185 13.69 -4.68 -4.89
C THR A 185 14.63 -3.55 -4.48
N TYR A 186 15.31 -3.62 -3.33
CA TYR A 186 16.19 -2.55 -2.87
C TYR A 186 17.14 -2.03 -3.96
N ARG A 187 17.19 -0.69 -4.10
CA ARG A 187 18.12 0.02 -4.97
C ARG A 187 18.83 1.11 -4.18
N SER A 188 20.17 1.09 -4.20
CA SER A 188 20.95 2.15 -3.58
C SER A 188 20.77 3.49 -4.30
N TYR A 189 21.08 4.59 -3.62
CA TYR A 189 21.08 5.93 -4.21
C TYR A 189 21.92 6.00 -5.49
N ALA A 190 23.17 5.51 -5.44
CA ALA A 190 24.08 5.52 -6.59
C ALA A 190 23.57 4.71 -7.79
N TYR A 191 22.88 3.58 -7.53
CA TYR A 191 22.23 2.83 -8.60
C TYR A 191 21.08 3.64 -9.23
N GLN A 192 20.27 4.30 -8.40
CA GLN A 192 19.17 5.12 -8.86
C GLN A 192 19.64 6.34 -9.66
N GLU A 193 20.77 6.95 -9.28
CA GLU A 193 21.39 8.05 -10.02
C GLU A 193 21.78 7.61 -11.44
N TRP A 194 22.50 6.50 -11.55
CA TRP A 194 22.86 5.93 -12.85
C TRP A 194 21.62 5.59 -13.69
N LEU A 195 20.61 4.96 -13.08
CA LEU A 195 19.40 4.56 -13.78
C LEU A 195 18.59 5.78 -14.27
N PHE A 196 18.45 6.81 -13.45
CA PHE A 196 17.76 8.02 -13.83
C PHE A 196 18.48 8.70 -15.01
N GLN A 197 19.80 8.83 -14.95
CA GLN A 197 20.59 9.38 -16.05
C GLN A 197 20.46 8.55 -17.33
N TYR A 198 20.46 7.21 -17.22
CA TYR A 198 20.21 6.33 -18.35
C TYR A 198 18.86 6.66 -19.03
N TRP A 199 17.77 6.82 -18.27
CA TRP A 199 16.47 7.16 -18.84
C TRP A 199 16.39 8.58 -19.38
N VAL A 200 17.09 9.53 -18.77
CA VAL A 200 17.26 10.90 -19.32
C VAL A 200 17.91 10.84 -20.70
N ASP A 201 18.96 10.02 -20.87
CA ASP A 201 19.66 9.86 -22.14
C ASP A 201 18.79 9.15 -23.20
N GLN A 202 17.91 8.22 -22.80
CA GLN A 202 17.03 7.48 -23.71
C GLN A 202 15.78 8.25 -24.12
N LEU A 203 15.13 8.94 -23.18
CA LEU A 203 13.77 9.48 -23.35
C LEU A 203 13.72 11.01 -23.31
N GLY A 204 14.80 11.66 -22.90
CA GLY A 204 14.80 13.07 -22.49
C GLY A 204 14.26 13.24 -21.06
N ARG A 205 14.71 14.30 -20.38
CA ARG A 205 14.45 14.53 -18.95
C ARG A 205 12.96 14.56 -18.60
N GLU A 206 12.16 15.28 -19.38
CA GLU A 206 10.72 15.43 -19.11
C GLU A 206 9.99 14.08 -19.06
N ARG A 207 10.30 13.17 -19.99
CA ARG A 207 9.71 11.83 -20.02
C ARG A 207 10.30 10.92 -18.93
N ALA A 208 11.61 11.00 -18.71
CA ALA A 208 12.28 10.22 -17.67
C ALA A 208 11.72 10.53 -16.28
N GLU A 209 11.40 11.79 -15.99
CA GLU A 209 10.82 12.18 -14.70
C GLU A 209 9.43 11.61 -14.43
N ARG A 210 8.72 11.15 -15.46
CA ARG A 210 7.39 10.52 -15.31
C ARG A 210 7.47 9.02 -15.00
N SER A 211 8.57 8.35 -15.30
CA SER A 211 8.72 6.88 -15.16
C SER A 211 9.98 6.43 -14.43
N SER A 212 10.86 7.36 -14.04
CA SER A 212 12.08 7.07 -13.30
C SER A 212 12.28 8.11 -12.22
N ALA A 213 12.36 7.65 -10.98
CA ALA A 213 12.61 8.52 -9.85
C ALA A 213 14.03 9.11 -9.91
N ARG A 214 14.15 10.39 -9.51
CA ARG A 214 15.45 10.98 -9.19
C ARG A 214 16.09 10.20 -8.03
N PRO A 215 17.43 10.17 -7.92
CA PRO A 215 18.07 9.56 -6.75
C PRO A 215 17.61 10.24 -5.46
N GLY A 216 17.36 9.45 -4.41
CA GLY A 216 16.68 9.90 -3.18
C GLY A 216 15.15 9.84 -3.24
N SER A 217 14.53 10.01 -4.41
CA SER A 217 13.06 9.98 -4.56
C SER A 217 12.50 8.59 -4.93
N SER A 218 13.34 7.55 -4.95
CA SER A 218 12.91 6.19 -5.31
C SER A 218 12.49 5.41 -4.07
N GLN A 219 11.24 4.94 -4.03
CA GLN A 219 10.77 4.07 -2.94
C GLN A 219 11.58 2.78 -2.82
N HIS A 220 12.25 2.32 -3.89
CA HIS A 220 13.16 1.17 -3.82
C HIS A 220 14.35 1.39 -2.87
N GLN A 221 14.76 2.64 -2.61
CA GLN A 221 15.83 2.92 -1.65
C GLN A 221 15.39 2.63 -0.20
N LEU A 222 14.08 2.61 0.10
CA LEU A 222 13.57 2.19 1.41
C LEU A 222 13.78 0.69 1.68
N GLY A 223 14.06 -0.11 0.65
CA GLY A 223 14.08 -1.57 0.76
C GLY A 223 12.71 -2.18 1.05
N THR A 224 11.62 -1.41 0.83
CA THR A 224 10.23 -1.85 1.02
C THR A 224 9.40 -1.89 -0.26
N ALA A 225 9.99 -1.54 -1.41
CA ALA A 225 9.32 -1.64 -2.71
C ALA A 225 9.74 -2.90 -3.47
N ILE A 226 8.81 -3.46 -4.23
CA ILE A 226 8.99 -4.62 -5.09
C ILE A 226 8.34 -4.30 -6.44
N ASP A 227 9.11 -4.50 -7.51
CA ASP A 227 8.56 -4.59 -8.86
C ASP A 227 8.31 -6.07 -9.18
N PHE A 228 7.07 -6.42 -9.47
CA PHE A 228 6.66 -7.79 -9.80
C PHE A 228 6.57 -8.05 -11.31
N GLY A 229 6.78 -9.30 -11.70
CA GLY A 229 6.55 -9.78 -13.06
C GLY A 229 7.39 -9.05 -14.12
N SER A 230 6.82 -8.79 -15.29
CA SER A 230 7.56 -8.26 -16.44
C SER A 230 7.95 -6.79 -16.36
N VAL A 231 7.52 -6.05 -15.33
CA VAL A 231 7.76 -4.59 -15.17
C VAL A 231 7.36 -3.81 -16.43
N THR A 232 6.16 -4.13 -16.94
CA THR A 232 5.57 -3.49 -18.12
C THR A 232 4.06 -3.34 -17.95
N GLY A 233 3.46 -2.42 -18.70
CA GLY A 233 2.01 -2.14 -18.65
C GLY A 233 1.10 -3.39 -18.78
N PRO A 234 1.40 -4.35 -19.68
CA PRO A 234 0.63 -5.60 -19.79
C PRO A 234 0.52 -6.43 -18.51
N PHE A 235 1.40 -6.22 -17.52
CA PHE A 235 1.31 -6.91 -16.22
C PHE A 235 -0.04 -6.65 -15.52
N ALA A 236 -0.68 -5.50 -15.75
CA ALA A 236 -2.03 -5.21 -15.25
C ALA A 236 -3.07 -6.28 -15.65
N GLN A 237 -2.90 -6.91 -16.81
CA GLN A 237 -3.79 -7.94 -17.34
C GLN A 237 -3.26 -9.35 -17.11
N HIS A 238 -2.08 -9.50 -16.52
CA HIS A 238 -1.53 -10.80 -16.14
C HIS A 238 -2.29 -11.33 -14.91
N PRO A 239 -2.53 -12.66 -14.79
CA PRO A 239 -3.17 -13.24 -13.60
C PRO A 239 -2.53 -12.79 -12.28
N ALA A 240 -1.18 -12.78 -12.22
CA ALA A 240 -0.43 -12.32 -11.04
C ALA A 240 -0.66 -10.83 -10.74
N GLY A 241 -0.68 -9.97 -11.76
CA GLY A 241 -0.92 -8.53 -11.59
C GLY A 241 -2.33 -8.23 -11.10
N ARG A 242 -3.35 -8.92 -11.64
CA ARG A 242 -4.73 -8.82 -11.14
C ARG A 242 -4.85 -9.31 -9.70
N TRP A 243 -4.24 -10.45 -9.38
CA TRP A 243 -4.25 -11.00 -8.03
C TRP A 243 -3.61 -10.03 -7.03
N LEU A 244 -2.46 -9.44 -7.37
CA LEU A 244 -1.78 -8.44 -6.54
C LEU A 244 -2.63 -7.19 -6.33
N ALA A 245 -3.23 -6.64 -7.40
CA ALA A 245 -4.09 -5.46 -7.30
C ALA A 245 -5.31 -5.70 -6.38
N GLU A 246 -5.87 -6.91 -6.40
CA GLU A 246 -7.03 -7.26 -5.59
C GLU A 246 -6.66 -7.59 -4.13
N LYS A 247 -5.53 -8.28 -3.91
CA LYS A 247 -5.22 -8.95 -2.63
C LYS A 247 -3.96 -8.49 -1.92
N GLY A 248 -3.03 -7.81 -2.61
CA GLY A 248 -1.75 -7.37 -2.05
C GLY A 248 -1.89 -6.56 -0.77
N TRP A 249 -2.91 -5.69 -0.70
CA TRP A 249 -3.20 -4.86 0.46
C TRP A 249 -3.46 -5.69 1.73
N ARG A 250 -3.95 -6.93 1.63
CA ARG A 250 -4.20 -7.79 2.80
C ARG A 250 -2.91 -8.16 3.54
N TYR A 251 -1.79 -8.09 2.84
CA TYR A 251 -0.43 -8.40 3.31
C TYR A 251 0.41 -7.14 3.51
N GLY A 252 -0.18 -5.95 3.44
CA GLY A 252 0.55 -4.71 3.63
C GLY A 252 1.24 -4.16 2.39
N PHE A 253 0.99 -4.73 1.20
CA PHE A 253 1.51 -4.21 -0.07
C PHE A 253 0.49 -3.30 -0.77
N SER A 254 0.90 -2.07 -1.03
CA SER A 254 0.12 -1.04 -1.72
C SER A 254 0.67 -0.80 -3.13
N LEU A 255 -0.20 -0.62 -4.11
CA LEU A 255 0.17 -0.20 -5.46
C LEU A 255 0.51 1.29 -5.44
N SER A 256 1.80 1.64 -5.54
CA SER A 256 2.21 3.03 -5.30
C SER A 256 1.78 4.00 -6.39
N TYR A 257 1.72 3.56 -7.65
CA TYR A 257 1.42 4.40 -8.80
C TYR A 257 0.20 3.85 -9.57
N PRO A 258 -1.03 4.08 -9.07
CA PRO A 258 -2.24 3.60 -9.71
C PRO A 258 -2.60 4.40 -10.97
N GLN A 259 -3.43 3.79 -11.82
CA GLN A 259 -3.92 4.42 -13.05
C GLN A 259 -4.74 5.67 -12.70
N GLU A 260 -4.59 6.76 -13.47
CA GLU A 260 -5.26 8.06 -13.29
C GLU A 260 -4.71 8.95 -12.14
N TYR A 261 -3.71 8.51 -11.37
CA TYR A 261 -3.14 9.26 -10.24
C TYR A 261 -1.74 9.82 -10.52
N GLU A 262 -1.37 10.04 -11.78
CA GLU A 262 -0.06 10.62 -12.12
C GLU A 262 0.09 12.06 -11.60
N GLU A 263 -0.98 12.85 -11.59
CA GLU A 263 -0.93 14.22 -11.04
C GLU A 263 -0.69 14.25 -9.53
N VAL A 264 -1.11 13.18 -8.83
CA VAL A 264 -0.97 13.02 -7.38
C VAL A 264 0.40 12.43 -7.03
N THR A 265 0.79 11.35 -7.69
CA THR A 265 2.02 10.60 -7.36
C THR A 265 3.26 11.14 -8.09
N GLY A 266 3.06 11.86 -9.19
CA GLY A 266 4.10 12.29 -10.10
C GLY A 266 4.60 11.20 -11.05
N TYR A 267 4.08 9.97 -11.00
CA TYR A 267 4.53 8.86 -11.85
C TYR A 267 3.39 8.30 -12.70
N ILE A 268 3.73 7.82 -13.89
CA ILE A 268 2.78 7.07 -14.72
C ILE A 268 2.29 5.82 -14.01
N TYR A 269 1.20 5.24 -14.51
CA TYR A 269 0.70 3.95 -14.00
C TYR A 269 1.77 2.84 -14.07
N GLU A 270 2.07 2.24 -12.92
CA GLU A 270 3.02 1.14 -12.79
C GLU A 270 2.34 -0.07 -12.10
N PRO A 271 1.62 -0.94 -12.85
CA PRO A 271 0.91 -2.11 -12.29
C PRO A 271 1.81 -3.11 -11.56
N TRP A 272 3.12 -2.99 -11.69
CA TRP A 272 4.11 -3.89 -11.10
C TRP A 272 4.67 -3.38 -9.77
N HIS A 273 4.63 -2.07 -9.51
CA HIS A 273 5.36 -1.45 -8.40
C HIS A 273 4.48 -1.41 -7.15
N PHE A 274 4.82 -2.25 -6.17
CA PHE A 274 4.15 -2.30 -4.88
C PHE A 274 5.12 -1.94 -3.76
N ARG A 275 4.65 -1.15 -2.81
CA ARG A 275 5.39 -0.83 -1.58
C ARG A 275 4.72 -1.43 -0.36
N TYR A 276 5.51 -2.04 0.50
CA TYR A 276 5.06 -2.46 1.82
C TYR A 276 4.94 -1.25 2.76
N ILE A 277 3.73 -1.05 3.28
CA ILE A 277 3.40 -0.04 4.31
C ILE A 277 2.64 -0.67 5.48
N THR A 278 2.90 -1.95 5.77
CA THR A 278 2.22 -2.76 6.81
C THR A 278 0.74 -3.04 6.54
N ARG A 279 0.21 -4.10 7.16
CA ARG A 279 -1.23 -4.43 7.10
C ARG A 279 -2.15 -3.34 7.65
N PRO A 280 -1.90 -2.71 8.82
CA PRO A 280 -2.74 -1.60 9.26
C PRO A 280 -2.64 -0.39 8.32
N GLY A 281 -1.46 -0.13 7.74
CA GLY A 281 -1.28 0.95 6.77
C GLY A 281 -2.11 0.79 5.51
N THR A 282 -2.04 -0.35 4.85
CA THR A 282 -2.87 -0.61 3.65
C THR A 282 -4.36 -0.66 3.96
N ARG A 283 -4.74 -1.02 5.20
CA ARG A 283 -6.14 -0.92 5.65
C ARG A 283 -6.57 0.53 5.83
N LEU A 284 -5.73 1.39 6.42
CA LEU A 284 -5.97 2.83 6.51
C LEU A 284 -6.14 3.42 5.11
N GLU A 285 -5.13 3.22 4.27
CA GLU A 285 -5.10 3.62 2.86
C GLU A 285 -6.41 3.24 2.15
N ARG A 286 -6.79 1.96 2.20
CA ARG A 286 -7.96 1.43 1.49
C ARG A 286 -9.28 1.96 2.01
N PHE A 287 -9.43 2.15 3.33
CA PHE A 287 -10.72 2.50 3.92
C PHE A 287 -10.95 4.01 4.06
N PHE A 288 -9.90 4.82 4.10
CA PHE A 288 -10.01 6.24 4.43
C PHE A 288 -9.30 7.17 3.45
N PHE A 289 -8.46 6.65 2.56
CA PHE A 289 -7.65 7.45 1.63
C PHE A 289 -7.81 6.96 0.19
N ASP A 290 -9.02 6.53 -0.19
CA ASP A 290 -9.40 6.07 -1.53
C ASP A 290 -8.57 4.91 -2.10
N GLY A 291 -7.80 4.20 -1.26
CA GLY A 291 -6.84 3.20 -1.73
C GLY A 291 -5.61 3.81 -2.41
N ILE A 292 -5.30 5.08 -2.12
CA ILE A 292 -4.18 5.82 -2.69
C ILE A 292 -3.10 6.02 -1.63
N GLN A 293 -1.98 5.31 -1.82
CA GLN A 293 -0.82 5.35 -0.93
C GLN A 293 -0.34 6.77 -0.63
N GLN A 294 -0.26 7.62 -1.67
CA GLN A 294 0.24 8.99 -1.54
C GLN A 294 -0.60 9.80 -0.55
N TYR A 295 -1.94 9.74 -0.65
CA TYR A 295 -2.83 10.45 0.28
C TYR A 295 -2.65 9.99 1.72
N PHE A 296 -2.55 8.68 1.94
CA PHE A 296 -2.32 8.14 3.29
C PHE A 296 -0.98 8.59 3.87
N LEU A 297 0.11 8.48 3.09
CA LEU A 297 1.45 8.81 3.58
C LEU A 297 1.63 10.31 3.82
N GLU A 298 1.05 11.16 2.98
CA GLU A 298 1.01 12.60 3.20
C GLU A 298 0.24 12.97 4.47
N PHE A 299 -0.90 12.33 4.70
CA PHE A 299 -1.65 12.49 5.95
C PHE A 299 -0.83 12.04 7.15
N TRP A 300 -0.23 10.85 7.06
CA TRP A 300 0.60 10.27 8.11
C TRP A 300 1.78 11.19 8.46
N ASP A 301 2.55 11.61 7.46
CA ASP A 301 3.72 12.49 7.64
C ASP A 301 3.35 13.79 8.38
N ARG A 302 2.22 14.41 8.02
CA ARG A 302 1.76 15.66 8.65
C ARG A 302 1.13 15.47 10.04
N ARG A 303 0.42 14.35 10.27
CA ARG A 303 -0.53 14.22 11.40
C ARG A 303 -0.17 13.15 12.41
N GLU A 304 0.72 12.22 12.10
CA GLU A 304 1.11 11.15 13.01
C GLU A 304 1.53 11.64 14.41
N PRO A 305 2.33 12.73 14.56
CA PRO A 305 2.72 13.20 15.88
C PRO A 305 1.52 13.57 16.76
N PHE A 306 0.50 14.20 16.17
CA PHE A 306 -0.74 14.57 16.87
C PHE A 306 -1.46 13.34 17.45
N PHE A 307 -1.59 12.27 16.66
CA PHE A 307 -2.22 11.04 17.09
C PHE A 307 -1.37 10.32 18.14
N ARG A 308 -0.05 10.24 17.94
CA ARG A 308 0.83 9.57 18.88
C ARG A 308 0.84 10.24 20.25
N GLU A 309 0.86 11.56 20.30
CA GLU A 309 0.81 12.31 21.57
C GLU A 309 -0.46 11.98 22.38
N ARG A 310 -1.53 11.56 21.72
CA ARG A 310 -2.83 11.23 22.34
C ARG A 310 -3.09 9.74 22.48
N TYR A 311 -2.23 8.89 21.93
CA TYR A 311 -2.33 7.44 22.03
C TYR A 311 -1.94 6.95 23.44
N ARG A 312 -2.85 6.22 24.08
CA ARG A 312 -2.79 5.74 25.47
C ARG A 312 -3.35 4.30 25.53
N PRO A 313 -2.58 3.30 25.06
CA PRO A 313 -3.06 1.92 25.00
C PRO A 313 -3.49 1.41 26.38
N GLY A 314 -4.66 0.77 26.44
CA GLY A 314 -5.18 0.18 27.68
C GLY A 314 -5.77 1.16 28.69
N SER A 315 -6.09 2.39 28.26
CA SER A 315 -6.87 3.32 29.10
C SER A 315 -8.32 2.81 29.23
N PRO A 316 -8.90 2.77 30.45
CA PRO A 316 -10.30 2.36 30.61
C PRO A 316 -11.20 3.30 29.81
N SER A 317 -11.88 2.77 28.81
CA SER A 317 -12.97 3.45 28.13
C SER A 317 -14.08 3.70 29.14
N HIS A 318 -14.32 4.95 29.50
CA HIS A 318 -15.51 5.36 30.23
C HIS A 318 -16.70 5.28 29.26
N TRP A 319 -17.29 4.09 29.15
CA TRP A 319 -18.61 3.89 28.55
C TRP A 319 -19.69 4.31 29.54
#